data_AF-M2Y0F2-F1
#
_entry.id   AF-M2Y0F2-F1
#
_cell.length_a   1.000
_cell.length_b   1.000
_cell.length_c   1.000
_cell.angle_alpha   90.00
_cell.angle_beta   90.00
_cell.angle_gamma   90.00
#
_symmetry.space_group_name_H-M   'P 1'
#
loop_
_entity.id
_entity.type
_entity.pdbx_description
1 polymer ?
#
loop_
_entity_poly.entity_id
_entity_poly.type
_entity_poly.pdbx_seq_one_letter_code
_entity_poly.pdbx_strand_id
1 'polypeptide(L)'
;MSDVMGAGQRPDCVLINNVAQCFPSTEYLASVLSRAIDLVEDDGRVILGDLRHLGLCDEYLDWLVLDEELGSGRFRNEEELFVDPRLIAYFAEIADREVKVSVRAKCMSGDNEITRYRYDMVLYVDAKNEKLTTREMRWEDLSGDRLAALSLLAKVGPVVVTEIPNALLDSRPDSVTANALSAVLEGTGLVVAMSHETPTRLEVRPAGGDIPKTRSMPPRDEPLKRFAARRLPELLRGHLAETFPGARLPEIIVEP
;
A
#
# COMPACT_ATOMS: atom_id res chain seq x y z
N MET A 1 10.58 19.87 -17.31
CA MET A 1 9.52 20.46 -16.45
C MET A 1 9.33 21.95 -16.67
N SER A 2 10.38 22.73 -16.99
CA SER A 2 10.28 24.16 -17.34
C SER A 2 9.31 24.46 -18.49
N ASP A 3 9.23 23.57 -19.48
CA ASP A 3 8.40 23.78 -20.68
C ASP A 3 6.93 23.41 -20.46
N VAL A 4 6.60 22.74 -19.34
CA VAL A 4 5.24 22.27 -19.01
C VAL A 4 4.63 23.08 -17.87
N MET A 5 5.43 23.47 -16.87
CA MET A 5 4.99 24.19 -15.68
C MET A 5 5.47 25.66 -15.65
N GLY A 6 6.23 26.11 -16.65
CA GLY A 6 7.00 27.37 -16.55
C GLY A 6 8.24 27.20 -15.66
N ALA A 7 9.28 27.98 -15.91
CA ALA A 7 10.51 27.90 -15.14
C ALA A 7 10.25 28.23 -13.65
N GLY A 8 10.55 27.28 -12.76
CA GLY A 8 10.53 27.47 -11.31
C GLY A 8 9.21 27.13 -10.60
N GLN A 9 8.17 26.66 -11.29
CA GLN A 9 6.94 26.21 -10.62
C GLN A 9 7.05 24.75 -10.15
N ARG A 10 6.59 24.51 -8.92
CA ARG A 10 6.43 23.18 -8.32
C ARG A 10 4.95 22.76 -8.42
N PRO A 11 4.65 21.47 -8.65
CA PRO A 11 3.26 21.00 -8.65
C PRO A 11 2.68 20.95 -7.23
N ASP A 12 1.38 21.17 -7.13
CA ASP A 12 0.58 20.89 -5.93
C ASP A 12 0.36 19.39 -5.70
N CYS A 13 0.47 18.58 -6.76
CA CYS A 13 0.24 17.15 -6.72
C CYS A 13 1.18 16.37 -7.64
N VAL A 14 1.78 15.29 -7.12
CA VAL A 14 2.46 14.26 -7.91
C VAL A 14 1.67 12.96 -7.81
N LEU A 15 1.27 12.40 -8.94
CA LEU A 15 0.54 11.14 -9.03
C LEU A 15 1.43 10.03 -9.60
N ILE A 16 1.56 8.93 -8.86
CA ILE A 16 2.26 7.71 -9.26
C ILE A 16 1.23 6.57 -9.18
N ASN A 17 0.49 6.34 -10.26
CA ASN A 17 -0.64 5.41 -10.27
C ASN A 17 -0.36 4.21 -11.18
N ASN A 18 -0.50 2.98 -10.65
CA ASN A 18 -0.38 1.73 -11.41
C ASN A 18 0.98 1.58 -12.15
N VAL A 19 2.05 2.16 -11.57
CA VAL A 19 3.43 2.08 -12.10
C VAL A 19 4.44 1.61 -11.06
N ALA A 20 4.14 1.77 -9.76
CA ALA A 20 5.05 1.38 -8.68
C ALA A 20 5.33 -0.14 -8.68
N GLN A 21 4.35 -0.95 -9.10
CA GLN A 21 4.51 -2.40 -9.24
C GLN A 21 5.58 -2.81 -10.25
N CYS A 22 5.94 -1.93 -11.19
CA CYS A 22 6.99 -2.17 -12.18
C CYS A 22 8.38 -1.79 -11.66
N PHE A 23 8.48 -1.23 -10.44
CA PHE A 23 9.76 -0.83 -9.88
C PHE A 23 10.58 -2.04 -9.44
N PRO A 24 11.92 -2.00 -9.63
CA PRO A 24 12.77 -3.16 -9.41
C PRO A 24 12.95 -3.52 -7.93
N SER A 25 12.75 -2.56 -7.03
CA SER A 25 12.87 -2.75 -5.58
C SER A 25 12.19 -1.64 -4.79
N THR A 26 12.04 -1.89 -3.49
CA THR A 26 11.57 -0.87 -2.55
C THR A 26 12.54 0.31 -2.38
N GLU A 27 13.85 0.15 -2.58
CA GLU A 27 14.83 1.24 -2.57
C GLU A 27 14.65 2.17 -3.77
N TYR A 28 14.29 1.62 -4.93
CA TYR A 28 13.95 2.43 -6.09
C TYR A 28 12.68 3.24 -5.80
N LEU A 29 11.65 2.61 -5.23
CA LEU A 29 10.43 3.30 -4.78
C LEU A 29 10.76 4.41 -3.78
N ALA A 30 11.62 4.15 -2.79
CA ALA A 30 12.06 5.15 -1.81
C ALA A 30 12.72 6.36 -2.48
N SER A 31 13.58 6.12 -3.47
CA SER A 31 14.28 7.17 -4.22
C SER A 31 13.31 8.02 -5.05
N VAL A 32 12.31 7.38 -5.69
CA VAL A 32 11.26 8.08 -6.42
C VAL A 32 10.40 8.91 -5.47
N LEU A 33 10.02 8.33 -4.33
CA LEU A 33 9.18 8.97 -3.32
C LEU A 33 9.85 10.20 -2.70
N SER A 34 11.11 10.09 -2.31
CA SER A 34 11.90 11.22 -1.79
C SER A 34 11.92 12.38 -2.78
N ARG A 35 12.19 12.11 -4.06
CA ARG A 35 12.16 13.14 -5.11
C ARG A 35 10.77 13.74 -5.31
N ALA A 36 9.71 12.94 -5.20
CA ALA A 36 8.33 13.43 -5.31
C ALA A 36 7.96 14.34 -4.15
N ILE A 37 8.36 13.99 -2.92
CA ILE A 37 8.17 14.81 -1.71
C ILE A 37 8.94 16.13 -1.84
N ASP A 38 10.18 16.11 -2.35
CA ASP A 38 10.97 17.34 -2.54
C ASP A 38 10.43 18.22 -3.66
N LEU A 39 9.74 17.63 -4.64
CA LEU A 39 9.27 18.30 -5.84
C LEU A 39 7.99 19.10 -5.60
N VAL A 40 7.05 18.58 -4.81
CA VAL A 40 5.77 19.25 -4.56
C VAL A 40 5.94 20.58 -3.81
N GLU A 41 5.01 21.51 -4.00
CA GLU A 41 4.96 22.72 -3.17
C GLU A 41 4.54 22.41 -1.72
N ASP A 42 4.61 23.42 -0.85
CA ASP A 42 4.04 23.34 0.50
C ASP A 42 2.53 23.15 0.41
N ASP A 43 1.94 22.41 1.37
CA ASP A 43 0.52 22.03 1.31
C ASP A 43 0.16 21.11 0.12
N GLY A 44 1.19 20.60 -0.58
CA GLY A 44 1.07 19.70 -1.72
C GLY A 44 0.90 18.22 -1.34
N ARG A 45 0.74 17.37 -2.35
CA ARG A 45 0.42 15.94 -2.18
C ARG A 45 1.23 15.03 -3.09
N VAL A 46 1.65 13.89 -2.56
CA VAL A 46 2.12 12.76 -3.38
C VAL A 46 1.12 11.62 -3.23
N ILE A 47 0.57 11.16 -4.35
CA ILE A 47 -0.41 10.07 -4.39
C ILE A 47 0.25 8.85 -5.03
N LEU A 48 0.36 7.77 -4.26
CA LEU A 48 0.73 6.45 -4.74
C LEU A 48 -0.55 5.65 -4.96
N GLY A 49 -0.93 5.46 -6.21
CA GLY A 49 -2.16 4.80 -6.58
C GLY A 49 -1.94 3.34 -6.95
N ASP A 50 -2.88 2.50 -6.51
CA ASP A 50 -3.05 1.10 -6.90
C ASP A 50 -1.88 0.18 -6.48
N LEU A 51 -1.41 0.36 -5.25
CA LEU A 51 -0.35 -0.46 -4.66
C LEU A 51 -0.88 -1.83 -4.26
N ARG A 52 -0.07 -2.88 -4.49
CA ARG A 52 -0.33 -4.23 -3.96
C ARG A 52 0.15 -4.33 -2.52
N HIS A 53 -0.69 -4.83 -1.62
CA HIS A 53 -0.39 -4.89 -0.19
C HIS A 53 0.53 -6.07 0.17
N LEU A 54 1.76 -5.80 0.61
CA LEU A 54 2.74 -6.86 0.94
C LEU A 54 2.26 -7.79 2.07
N GLY A 55 1.68 -7.24 3.13
CA GLY A 55 1.13 -8.04 4.23
C GLY A 55 -0.14 -8.83 3.91
N LEU A 56 -0.62 -8.80 2.66
CA LEU A 56 -1.74 -9.63 2.17
C LEU A 56 -1.31 -10.48 0.95
N CYS A 57 0.00 -10.61 0.71
CA CYS A 57 0.51 -11.28 -0.48
C CYS A 57 0.15 -12.77 -0.47
N ASP A 58 0.30 -13.45 0.66
CA ASP A 58 -0.02 -14.87 0.78
C ASP A 58 -1.53 -15.11 0.54
N GLU A 59 -2.39 -14.31 1.18
CA GLU A 59 -3.84 -14.38 0.97
C GLU A 59 -4.26 -14.06 -0.47
N TYR A 60 -3.54 -13.15 -1.15
CA TYR A 60 -3.76 -12.86 -2.57
C TYR A 60 -3.41 -14.06 -3.45
N LEU A 61 -2.24 -14.66 -3.21
CA LEU A 61 -1.75 -15.79 -3.99
C LEU A 61 -2.63 -17.04 -3.79
N ASP A 62 -3.16 -17.23 -2.58
CA ASP A 62 -4.14 -18.27 -2.27
C ASP A 62 -5.47 -17.99 -3.00
N TRP A 63 -5.95 -16.74 -2.97
CA TRP A 63 -7.20 -16.35 -3.63
C TRP A 63 -7.18 -16.52 -5.15
N LEU A 64 -6.03 -16.31 -5.80
CA LEU A 64 -5.88 -16.52 -7.25
C LEU A 64 -6.12 -17.97 -7.70
N VAL A 65 -6.04 -18.94 -6.78
CA VAL A 65 -6.10 -20.35 -7.13
C VAL A 65 -7.21 -21.06 -6.38
N LEU A 66 -8.26 -21.38 -7.13
CA LEU A 66 -9.34 -22.26 -6.70
C LEU A 66 -8.95 -23.76 -6.73
N ASP A 67 -7.68 -24.12 -6.94
CA ASP A 67 -7.22 -25.50 -7.21
C ASP A 67 -5.92 -25.90 -6.45
N GLU A 68 -6.02 -26.91 -5.59
CA GLU A 68 -5.15 -27.15 -4.42
C GLU A 68 -3.69 -27.59 -4.70
N GLU A 69 -3.26 -27.82 -5.94
CA GLU A 69 -2.00 -28.55 -6.20
C GLU A 69 -0.69 -27.73 -6.21
N LEU A 70 -0.71 -26.40 -6.06
CA LEU A 70 0.48 -25.56 -6.34
C LEU A 70 0.91 -24.64 -5.17
N GLY A 71 0.98 -25.18 -3.95
CA GLY A 71 1.04 -24.44 -2.68
C GLY A 71 2.40 -23.98 -2.11
N SER A 72 3.50 -23.94 -2.87
CA SER A 72 4.72 -23.24 -2.38
C SER A 72 5.64 -22.80 -3.53
N GLY A 73 6.08 -21.54 -3.53
CA GLY A 73 7.00 -20.98 -4.53
C GLY A 73 6.42 -19.94 -5.49
N ARG A 74 5.14 -19.56 -5.38
CA ARG A 74 4.52 -18.57 -6.29
C ARG A 74 5.02 -17.16 -6.08
N PHE A 75 5.17 -16.74 -4.82
CA PHE A 75 5.78 -15.45 -4.53
C PHE A 75 7.19 -15.34 -5.11
N ARG A 76 7.94 -16.46 -5.19
CA ARG A 76 9.26 -16.48 -5.85
C ARG A 76 9.19 -16.19 -7.35
N ASN A 77 8.05 -16.43 -7.99
CA ASN A 77 7.83 -16.17 -9.41
C ASN A 77 7.21 -14.79 -9.68
N GLU A 78 6.69 -14.12 -8.65
CA GLU A 78 6.09 -12.80 -8.77
C GLU A 78 7.15 -11.75 -9.10
N GLU A 79 6.91 -11.01 -10.18
CA GLU A 79 7.80 -10.00 -10.72
C GLU A 79 7.36 -8.59 -10.35
N GLU A 80 6.13 -8.42 -9.89
CA GLU A 80 5.61 -7.14 -9.47
C GLU A 80 5.98 -6.82 -8.01
N LEU A 81 6.15 -5.53 -7.73
CA LEU A 81 6.46 -5.01 -6.40
C LEU A 81 5.22 -5.00 -5.51
N PHE A 82 5.34 -5.65 -4.35
CA PHE A 82 4.38 -5.55 -3.25
C PHE A 82 4.90 -4.56 -2.20
N VAL A 83 4.04 -3.69 -1.70
CA VAL A 83 4.43 -2.60 -0.80
C VAL A 83 3.68 -2.72 0.52
N ASP A 84 4.43 -2.78 1.62
CA ASP A 84 3.88 -2.63 2.97
C ASP A 84 3.62 -1.13 3.23
N PRO A 85 2.40 -0.71 3.63
CA PRO A 85 2.12 0.70 3.88
C PRO A 85 3.04 1.33 4.93
N ARG A 86 3.52 0.53 5.91
CA ARG A 86 4.44 0.99 6.94
C ARG A 86 5.78 1.39 6.35
N LEU A 87 6.21 0.78 5.24
CA LEU A 87 7.48 1.12 4.59
C LEU A 87 7.44 2.54 3.99
N ILE A 88 6.32 2.91 3.39
CA ILE A 88 6.10 4.28 2.89
C ILE A 88 5.98 5.25 4.06
N ALA A 89 5.32 4.86 5.14
CA ALA A 89 5.24 5.64 6.37
C ALA A 89 6.63 5.88 6.98
N TYR A 90 7.50 4.88 6.98
CA TYR A 90 8.91 5.00 7.38
C TYR A 90 9.68 6.00 6.49
N PHE A 91 9.53 5.92 5.17
CA PHE A 91 10.18 6.87 4.26
C PHE A 91 9.67 8.30 4.42
N ALA A 92 8.38 8.47 4.70
CA ALA A 92 7.79 9.77 5.02
C ALA A 92 8.31 10.33 6.35
N GLU A 93 8.57 9.48 7.35
CA GLU A 93 9.11 9.88 8.66
C GLU A 93 10.54 10.39 8.60
N ILE A 94 11.38 9.80 7.74
CA ILE A 94 12.80 10.18 7.59
C ILE A 94 13.02 11.27 6.53
N ALA A 95 11.96 11.80 5.93
CA ALA A 95 12.06 12.88 4.96
C ALA A 95 12.45 14.20 5.66
N ASP A 96 13.08 15.12 4.92
CA ASP A 96 13.45 16.45 5.42
C ASP A 96 12.25 17.41 5.56
N ARG A 97 11.05 16.98 5.16
CA ARG A 97 9.79 17.73 5.19
C ARG A 97 8.76 17.05 6.10
N GLU A 98 7.81 17.79 6.66
CA GLU A 98 6.74 17.19 7.46
C GLU A 98 5.77 16.46 6.53
N VAL A 99 5.60 15.15 6.70
CA VAL A 99 4.71 14.35 5.86
C VAL A 99 3.69 13.60 6.72
N LYS A 100 2.40 13.84 6.45
CA LYS A 100 1.30 13.01 6.97
C LYS A 100 0.90 11.98 5.93
N VAL A 101 0.56 10.79 6.38
CA VAL A 101 0.30 9.64 5.52
C VAL A 101 -1.12 9.15 5.73
N SER A 102 -1.81 8.80 4.64
CA SER A 102 -3.09 8.12 4.70
C SER A 102 -3.12 6.92 3.77
N VAL A 103 -3.46 5.75 4.31
CA VAL A 103 -3.57 4.46 3.60
C VAL A 103 -5.04 4.23 3.25
N ARG A 104 -5.44 4.43 2.00
CA ARG A 104 -6.84 4.37 1.55
C ARG A 104 -7.21 2.99 1.06
N ALA A 105 -8.31 2.45 1.60
CA ALA A 105 -8.94 1.28 1.03
C ALA A 105 -9.64 1.63 -0.29
N LYS A 106 -9.75 0.66 -1.21
CA LYS A 106 -10.54 0.82 -2.44
C LYS A 106 -12.04 0.65 -2.11
N CYS A 107 -12.79 1.73 -2.20
CA CYS A 107 -14.22 1.78 -1.84
C CYS A 107 -15.18 1.43 -3.00
N MET A 108 -14.67 0.84 -4.09
CA MET A 108 -15.51 0.41 -5.21
C MET A 108 -16.39 -0.79 -4.81
N SER A 109 -17.53 -0.94 -5.48
CA SER A 109 -18.33 -2.17 -5.36
C SER A 109 -17.62 -3.33 -6.05
N GLY A 110 -17.73 -4.52 -5.49
CA GLY A 110 -17.25 -5.75 -6.10
C GLY A 110 -16.27 -6.51 -5.22
N ASP A 111 -16.16 -7.79 -5.53
CA ASP A 111 -15.30 -8.72 -4.81
C ASP A 111 -14.18 -9.19 -5.76
N ASN A 112 -13.06 -8.48 -5.76
CA ASN A 112 -11.95 -8.73 -6.69
C ASN A 112 -10.61 -8.31 -6.10
N GLU A 113 -9.53 -8.50 -6.86
CA GLU A 113 -8.17 -8.15 -6.43
C GLU A 113 -8.05 -6.68 -5.99
N ILE A 114 -8.65 -5.76 -6.75
CA ILE A 114 -8.53 -4.32 -6.50
C ILE A 114 -9.17 -3.96 -5.16
N THR A 115 -10.35 -4.52 -4.85
CA THR A 115 -11.06 -4.21 -3.60
C THR A 115 -10.54 -4.98 -2.38
N ARG A 116 -9.82 -6.10 -2.58
CA ARG A 116 -9.26 -6.94 -1.51
C ARG A 116 -7.82 -6.59 -1.13
N TYR A 117 -6.95 -6.45 -2.14
CA TYR A 117 -5.50 -6.54 -1.97
C TYR A 117 -4.75 -5.31 -2.44
N ARG A 118 -5.46 -4.34 -3.04
CA ARG A 118 -4.89 -3.08 -3.49
C ARG A 118 -5.37 -1.89 -2.66
N TYR A 119 -4.53 -0.88 -2.58
CA TYR A 119 -4.76 0.32 -1.79
C TYR A 119 -4.06 1.53 -2.40
N ASP A 120 -4.47 2.72 -1.97
CA ASP A 120 -3.78 3.96 -2.32
C ASP A 120 -3.08 4.53 -1.10
N MET A 121 -2.02 5.31 -1.30
CA MET A 121 -1.45 6.15 -0.27
C MET A 121 -1.47 7.60 -0.69
N VAL A 122 -1.87 8.46 0.23
CA VAL A 122 -1.79 9.91 0.08
C VAL A 122 -0.82 10.44 1.12
N LEU A 123 0.25 11.08 0.64
CA LEU A 123 1.22 11.80 1.44
C LEU A 123 0.90 13.28 1.33
N TYR A 124 0.66 13.91 2.47
CA TYR A 124 0.40 15.34 2.61
C TYR A 124 1.68 16.01 3.09
N VAL A 125 2.26 16.88 2.27
CA VAL A 125 3.59 17.45 2.50
C VAL A 125 3.47 18.89 3.00
N ASP A 126 4.07 19.17 4.15
CA ASP A 126 3.99 20.44 4.87
C ASP A 126 2.55 20.98 4.98
N ALA A 127 1.60 20.05 5.16
CA ALA A 127 0.19 20.37 5.18
C ALA A 127 -0.14 21.31 6.32
N LYS A 128 -0.98 22.33 6.04
CA LYS A 128 -1.37 23.31 7.05
C LYS A 128 -1.95 22.58 8.27
N ASN A 129 -1.35 22.83 9.43
CA ASN A 129 -1.61 22.09 10.65
C ASN A 129 -2.96 22.48 11.28
N GLU A 130 -4.05 21.90 10.79
CA GLU A 130 -5.32 21.85 11.52
C GLU A 130 -5.27 20.68 12.51
N LYS A 131 -5.08 20.98 13.79
CA LYS A 131 -5.25 19.98 14.85
C LYS A 131 -6.73 19.65 14.96
N LEU A 132 -7.12 18.50 14.40
CA LEU A 132 -8.43 17.93 14.62
C LEU A 132 -8.45 17.19 15.95
N THR A 133 -9.36 17.57 16.84
CA THR A 133 -9.67 16.74 18.01
C THR A 133 -10.58 15.62 17.56
N THR A 134 -10.05 14.41 17.47
CA THR A 134 -10.81 13.21 17.06
C THR A 134 -11.29 12.43 18.28
N ARG A 135 -12.51 11.90 18.19
CA ARG A 135 -12.95 10.84 19.11
C ARG A 135 -12.44 9.50 18.61
N GLU A 136 -11.69 8.77 19.43
CA GLU A 136 -11.19 7.43 19.09
C GLU A 136 -12.11 6.35 19.68
N MET A 137 -12.43 5.34 18.87
CA MET A 137 -13.34 4.25 19.21
C MET A 137 -12.89 2.97 18.49
N ARG A 138 -13.17 1.79 19.06
CA ARG A 138 -13.07 0.53 18.32
C ARG A 138 -14.44 0.19 17.72
N TRP A 139 -14.45 -0.56 16.62
CA TRP A 139 -15.68 -1.01 15.97
C TRP A 139 -16.62 -1.72 16.94
N GLU A 140 -16.07 -2.54 17.83
CA GLU A 140 -16.82 -3.29 18.83
C GLU A 140 -17.52 -2.44 19.89
N ASP A 141 -17.03 -1.20 20.13
CA ASP A 141 -17.61 -0.26 21.08
C ASP A 141 -18.91 0.37 20.55
N LEU A 142 -19.17 0.26 19.24
CA LEU A 142 -20.42 0.70 18.64
C LEU A 142 -21.53 -0.31 18.96
N SER A 143 -22.58 0.18 19.59
CA SER A 143 -23.77 -0.60 19.95
C SER A 143 -24.80 -0.63 18.81
N GLY A 144 -25.54 -1.73 18.71
CA GLY A 144 -26.64 -1.85 17.75
C GLY A 144 -26.17 -2.01 16.30
N ASP A 145 -26.87 -1.36 15.37
CA ASP A 145 -26.42 -1.25 13.98
C ASP A 145 -25.21 -0.31 13.92
N ARG A 146 -24.02 -0.90 13.79
CA ARG A 146 -22.75 -0.18 13.84
C ARG A 146 -22.53 0.74 12.65
N LEU A 147 -23.05 0.40 11.46
CA LEU A 147 -22.97 1.30 10.30
C LEU A 147 -23.86 2.53 10.51
N ALA A 148 -25.07 2.34 11.04
CA ALA A 148 -25.95 3.45 11.40
C ALA A 148 -25.33 4.32 12.51
N ALA A 149 -24.76 3.70 13.55
CA ALA A 149 -24.07 4.40 14.63
C ALA A 149 -22.88 5.23 14.11
N LEU A 150 -22.05 4.64 13.23
CA LEU A 150 -20.95 5.34 12.56
C LEU A 150 -21.45 6.53 11.75
N SER A 151 -22.51 6.37 10.95
CA SER A 151 -23.09 7.46 10.16
C SER A 151 -23.52 8.65 11.02
N LEU A 152 -24.12 8.38 12.19
CA LEU A 152 -24.51 9.42 13.14
C LEU A 152 -23.29 10.10 13.76
N LEU A 153 -22.28 9.34 14.18
CA LEU A 153 -21.04 9.88 14.75
C LEU A 153 -20.30 10.77 13.74
N ALA A 154 -20.19 10.34 12.49
CA ALA A 154 -19.52 11.05 11.42
C ALA A 154 -20.17 12.42 11.11
N LYS A 155 -21.47 12.57 11.39
CA LYS A 155 -22.19 13.86 11.24
C LYS A 155 -21.97 14.82 12.41
N VAL A 156 -21.55 14.31 13.58
CA VAL A 156 -21.29 15.14 14.76
C VAL A 156 -19.92 15.79 14.68
N GLY A 157 -18.92 15.08 14.15
CA GLY A 157 -17.58 15.63 13.97
C GLY A 157 -16.52 14.56 13.65
N PRO A 158 -15.24 14.95 13.65
CA PRO A 158 -14.14 14.04 13.35
C PRO A 158 -14.08 12.86 14.34
N VAL A 159 -14.10 11.64 13.80
CA VAL A 159 -14.01 10.39 14.55
C VAL A 159 -12.97 9.48 13.91
N VAL A 160 -12.29 8.71 14.75
CA VAL A 160 -11.44 7.59 14.35
C VAL A 160 -12.08 6.31 14.87
N VAL A 161 -12.43 5.39 13.97
CA VAL A 161 -12.96 4.07 14.31
C VAL A 161 -12.02 3.01 13.79
N THR A 162 -11.44 2.21 14.68
CA THR A 162 -10.45 1.18 14.33
C THR A 162 -11.02 -0.24 14.48
N GLU A 163 -10.24 -1.24 14.09
CA GLU A 163 -10.59 -2.66 14.22
C GLU A 163 -11.88 -3.06 13.49
N ILE A 164 -12.20 -2.39 12.37
CA ILE A 164 -13.38 -2.72 11.56
C ILE A 164 -13.04 -3.96 10.72
N PRO A 165 -13.71 -5.11 10.88
CA PRO A 165 -13.42 -6.30 10.10
C PRO A 165 -13.80 -6.08 8.63
N ASN A 166 -12.85 -6.25 7.71
CA ASN A 166 -13.11 -6.13 6.27
C ASN A 166 -13.90 -7.36 5.79
N ALA A 167 -15.16 -7.19 5.37
CA ALA A 167 -16.00 -8.30 4.91
C ALA A 167 -15.45 -9.05 3.69
N LEU A 168 -14.53 -8.44 2.93
CA LEU A 168 -13.86 -9.15 1.83
C LEU A 168 -12.74 -10.07 2.34
N LEU A 169 -12.18 -9.85 3.53
CA LEU A 169 -11.04 -10.62 4.06
C LEU A 169 -11.37 -11.35 5.38
N ASP A 170 -12.54 -11.10 5.97
CA ASP A 170 -12.97 -11.67 7.24
C ASP A 170 -14.47 -11.97 7.18
N SER A 171 -14.83 -13.24 7.34
CA SER A 171 -16.21 -13.73 7.17
C SER A 171 -17.06 -13.61 8.43
N ARG A 172 -16.62 -12.88 9.47
CA ARG A 172 -17.39 -12.74 10.70
C ARG A 172 -18.69 -11.93 10.48
N PRO A 173 -19.75 -12.17 11.29
CA PRO A 173 -21.06 -11.56 11.06
C PRO A 173 -21.11 -10.03 11.11
N ASP A 174 -20.19 -9.40 11.84
CA ASP A 174 -20.12 -7.96 12.04
C ASP A 174 -19.09 -7.26 11.14
N SER A 175 -18.58 -7.98 10.13
CA SER A 175 -17.71 -7.43 9.10
C SER A 175 -18.48 -6.53 8.13
N VAL A 176 -17.77 -5.55 7.56
CA VAL A 176 -18.34 -4.60 6.59
C VAL A 176 -17.36 -4.33 5.46
N THR A 177 -17.87 -3.99 4.28
CA THR A 177 -17.02 -3.64 3.14
C THR A 177 -16.58 -2.18 3.21
N ALA A 178 -15.43 -1.87 2.61
CA ALA A 178 -14.99 -0.48 2.44
C ALA A 178 -15.99 0.37 1.64
N ASN A 179 -16.71 -0.25 0.70
CA ASN A 179 -17.78 0.41 -0.06
C ASN A 179 -18.96 0.81 0.86
N ALA A 180 -19.43 -0.09 1.72
CA ALA A 180 -20.53 0.20 2.65
C ALA A 180 -20.15 1.31 3.66
N LEU A 181 -18.92 1.27 4.17
CA LEU A 181 -18.38 2.35 5.01
C LEU A 181 -18.34 3.68 4.25
N SER A 182 -17.80 3.69 3.03
CA SER A 182 -17.71 4.93 2.25
C SER A 182 -19.07 5.57 1.99
N ALA A 183 -20.12 4.77 1.78
CA ALA A 183 -21.48 5.27 1.55
C ALA A 183 -22.03 6.03 2.76
N VAL A 184 -21.74 5.58 3.99
CA VAL A 184 -22.23 6.26 5.20
C VAL A 184 -21.39 7.46 5.64
N LEU A 185 -20.20 7.64 5.04
CA LEU A 185 -19.25 8.72 5.32
C LEU A 185 -19.31 9.85 4.29
N GLU A 186 -20.15 9.76 3.27
CA GLU A 186 -20.26 10.76 2.21
C GLU A 186 -20.50 12.17 2.80
N GLY A 187 -19.67 13.14 2.41
CA GLY A 187 -19.75 14.53 2.86
C GLY A 187 -19.17 14.83 4.25
N THR A 188 -18.56 13.86 4.95
CA THR A 188 -18.09 14.03 6.35
C THR A 188 -16.60 14.40 6.49
N GLY A 189 -15.84 14.39 5.40
CA GLY A 189 -14.37 14.59 5.43
C GLY A 189 -13.59 13.41 6.02
N LEU A 190 -14.29 12.33 6.38
CA LEU A 190 -13.73 11.06 6.79
C LEU A 190 -13.53 10.14 5.58
N VAL A 191 -12.69 9.15 5.76
CA VAL A 191 -12.32 8.18 4.73
C VAL A 191 -12.32 6.77 5.29
N VAL A 192 -12.31 5.79 4.39
CA VAL A 192 -12.00 4.41 4.74
C VAL A 192 -10.52 4.15 4.50
N ALA A 193 -9.83 3.79 5.56
CA ALA A 193 -8.43 3.44 5.55
C ALA A 193 -8.24 1.93 5.80
N MET A 194 -7.07 1.41 5.44
CA MET A 194 -6.63 0.10 5.90
C MET A 194 -5.79 0.26 7.17
N SER A 195 -5.89 -0.69 8.09
CA SER A 195 -5.05 -0.66 9.29
C SER A 195 -3.59 -0.91 8.95
N HIS A 196 -2.70 -0.16 9.60
CA HIS A 196 -1.26 -0.30 9.42
C HIS A 196 -0.71 -1.61 10.00
N GLU A 197 -1.34 -2.14 11.05
CA GLU A 197 -0.86 -3.31 11.77
C GLU A 197 -1.57 -4.60 11.34
N THR A 198 -2.87 -4.50 11.04
CA THR A 198 -3.71 -5.65 10.70
C THR A 198 -4.39 -5.43 9.36
N PRO A 199 -3.78 -5.81 8.21
CA PRO A 199 -4.29 -5.49 6.87
C PRO A 199 -5.69 -6.01 6.55
N THR A 200 -6.20 -6.99 7.31
CA THR A 200 -7.58 -7.50 7.22
C THR A 200 -8.60 -6.63 7.98
N ARG A 201 -8.15 -5.52 8.57
CA ARG A 201 -8.97 -4.51 9.23
C ARG A 201 -9.00 -3.21 8.44
N LEU A 202 -10.18 -2.62 8.40
CA LEU A 202 -10.41 -1.27 7.95
C LEU A 202 -10.44 -0.33 9.16
N GLU A 203 -10.25 0.94 8.86
CA GLU A 203 -10.39 2.04 9.81
C GLU A 203 -11.19 3.16 9.15
N VAL A 204 -11.86 3.97 9.96
CA VAL A 204 -12.41 5.25 9.54
C VAL A 204 -11.59 6.34 10.19
N ARG A 205 -11.08 7.30 9.41
CA ARG A 205 -10.19 8.37 9.89
C ARG A 205 -10.46 9.67 9.14
N PRO A 206 -10.04 10.84 9.67
CA PRO A 206 -9.98 12.07 8.89
C PRO A 206 -9.13 11.93 7.61
N ALA A 207 -9.49 12.66 6.57
CA ALA A 207 -8.78 12.60 5.30
C ALA A 207 -7.31 13.06 5.40
N GLY A 208 -6.95 13.98 6.29
CA GLY A 208 -5.61 14.62 6.33
C GLY A 208 -4.42 13.70 6.64
N GLY A 209 -4.66 12.41 6.89
CA GLY A 209 -3.61 11.46 7.26
C GLY A 209 -3.05 11.72 8.66
N ASP A 210 -2.14 10.86 9.07
CA ASP A 210 -1.47 10.91 10.36
C ASP A 210 0.03 11.04 10.19
N ILE A 211 0.71 11.67 11.15
CA ILE A 211 2.17 11.67 11.20
C ILE A 211 2.63 10.23 11.50
N PRO A 212 3.43 9.60 10.63
CA PRO A 212 3.97 8.28 10.87
C PRO A 212 4.72 8.17 12.20
N LYS A 213 4.64 7.01 12.85
CA LYS A 213 5.42 6.68 14.04
C LYS A 213 6.00 5.28 13.90
N THR A 214 7.00 5.14 13.05
CA THR A 214 7.58 3.85 12.69
C THR A 214 8.78 3.57 13.57
N ARG A 215 8.68 2.54 14.43
CA ARG A 215 9.73 2.24 15.41
C ARG A 215 10.96 1.52 14.81
N SER A 216 10.80 0.86 13.66
CA SER A 216 11.83 0.06 13.02
C SER A 216 11.57 -0.09 11.52
N MET A 217 12.60 -0.47 10.75
CA MET A 217 12.48 -0.76 9.32
C MET A 217 11.40 -1.83 9.06
N PRO A 218 10.35 -1.54 8.28
CA PRO A 218 9.31 -2.51 7.93
C PRO A 218 9.76 -3.56 6.92
N PRO A 219 8.96 -4.62 6.68
CA PRO A 219 9.23 -5.60 5.63
C PRO A 219 9.38 -4.94 4.26
N ARG A 220 10.30 -5.47 3.45
CA ARG A 220 10.61 -4.99 2.11
C ARG A 220 10.40 -6.10 1.09
N ASP A 221 9.99 -5.68 -0.10
CA ASP A 221 9.91 -6.53 -1.27
C ASP A 221 11.03 -6.23 -2.27
N GLU A 222 11.51 -7.27 -2.94
CA GLU A 222 12.71 -7.23 -3.79
C GLU A 222 12.50 -7.99 -5.12
N PRO A 223 11.65 -7.50 -6.04
CA PRO A 223 11.32 -8.21 -7.28
C PRO A 223 12.54 -8.48 -8.17
N LEU A 224 13.48 -7.54 -8.26
CA LEU A 224 14.69 -7.73 -9.06
C LEU A 224 15.55 -8.88 -8.55
N LYS A 225 15.63 -9.09 -7.22
CA LYS A 225 16.37 -10.22 -6.65
C LYS A 225 15.72 -11.55 -7.05
N ARG A 226 14.38 -11.64 -6.98
CA ARG A 226 13.64 -12.81 -7.45
C ARG A 226 13.84 -13.08 -8.95
N PHE A 227 13.70 -12.04 -9.76
CA PHE A 227 13.95 -12.11 -11.20
C PHE A 227 15.36 -12.61 -11.50
N ALA A 228 16.38 -12.02 -10.88
CA ALA A 228 17.77 -12.40 -11.06
C ALA A 228 18.01 -13.86 -10.65
N ALA A 229 17.49 -14.29 -9.50
CA ALA A 229 17.61 -15.67 -9.03
C ALA A 229 17.04 -16.69 -10.03
N ARG A 230 15.93 -16.35 -10.71
CA ARG A 230 15.32 -17.19 -11.75
C ARG A 230 16.11 -17.19 -13.05
N ARG A 231 16.65 -16.04 -13.47
CA ARG A 231 17.32 -15.88 -14.78
C ARG A 231 18.78 -16.32 -14.77
N LEU A 232 19.46 -16.18 -13.64
CA LEU A 232 20.88 -16.43 -13.51
C LEU A 232 21.29 -17.89 -13.85
N PRO A 233 20.55 -18.95 -13.46
CA PRO A 233 20.89 -20.31 -13.86
C PRO A 233 20.92 -20.51 -15.38
N GLU A 234 19.97 -19.92 -16.11
CA GLU A 234 19.94 -20.02 -17.58
C GLU A 234 21.14 -19.30 -18.20
N LEU A 235 21.42 -18.08 -17.77
CA LEU A 235 22.55 -17.29 -18.27
C LEU A 235 23.90 -17.95 -17.98
N LEU A 236 24.07 -18.49 -16.76
CA LEU A 236 25.29 -19.19 -16.38
C LEU A 236 25.48 -20.48 -17.18
N ARG A 237 24.41 -21.24 -17.45
CA ARG A 237 24.50 -22.42 -18.32
C ARG A 237 24.97 -22.04 -19.72
N GLY A 238 24.40 -20.98 -20.31
CA GLY A 238 24.81 -20.47 -21.62
C GLY A 238 26.29 -20.07 -21.63
N HIS A 239 26.70 -19.25 -20.66
CA HIS A 239 28.08 -18.80 -20.55
C HIS A 239 29.09 -19.96 -20.36
N LEU A 240 28.76 -20.95 -19.52
CA LEU A 240 29.63 -22.11 -19.31
C LEU A 240 29.70 -23.00 -20.56
N ALA A 241 28.60 -23.17 -21.29
CA ALA A 241 28.59 -23.93 -22.54
C ALA A 241 29.45 -23.28 -23.63
N GLU A 242 29.42 -21.95 -23.73
CA GLU A 242 30.27 -21.18 -24.66
C GLU A 242 31.74 -21.21 -24.25
N THR A 243 32.02 -21.07 -22.95
CA THR A 243 33.39 -20.99 -22.41
C THR A 243 34.07 -22.37 -22.39
N PHE A 244 33.32 -23.45 -22.16
CA PHE A 244 33.83 -24.82 -22.09
C PHE A 244 33.06 -25.76 -23.04
N PRO A 245 33.24 -25.63 -24.37
CA PRO A 245 32.52 -26.45 -25.34
C PRO A 245 32.75 -27.95 -25.13
N GLY A 246 31.66 -28.72 -25.08
CA GLY A 246 31.70 -30.18 -24.91
C GLY A 246 31.95 -30.68 -23.48
N ALA A 247 32.14 -29.79 -22.51
CA ALA A 247 32.24 -30.16 -21.10
C ALA A 247 30.86 -30.51 -20.52
N ARG A 248 30.82 -31.46 -19.58
CA ARG A 248 29.63 -31.69 -18.75
C ARG A 248 29.47 -30.52 -17.80
N LEU A 249 28.38 -29.78 -17.93
CA LEU A 249 28.10 -28.62 -17.07
C LEU A 249 27.78 -29.07 -15.63
N PRO A 250 28.23 -28.31 -14.62
CA PRO A 250 27.86 -28.55 -13.22
C PRO A 250 26.38 -28.21 -12.98
N GLU A 251 25.83 -28.73 -11.88
CA GLU A 251 24.56 -28.24 -11.36
C GLU A 251 24.71 -26.78 -10.93
N ILE A 252 23.74 -25.93 -11.29
CA ILE A 252 23.75 -24.50 -10.96
C ILE A 252 22.59 -24.25 -10.01
N ILE A 253 22.93 -23.92 -8.77
CA ILE A 253 21.99 -23.56 -7.71
C ILE A 253 22.20 -22.08 -7.42
N VAL A 254 21.11 -21.30 -7.46
CA VAL A 254 21.11 -19.88 -7.11
C VAL A 254 20.19 -19.72 -5.91
N GLU A 255 20.77 -19.39 -4.77
CA GLU A 255 20.03 -19.15 -3.53
C GLU A 255 19.49 -17.71 -3.53
N PRO A 256 18.18 -17.50 -3.29
CA PRO A 256 17.56 -16.17 -3.23
C PRO A 256 17.89 -15.41 -1.94
#